data_AF-A0A7S2N1B3-F1
#
_entry.id   AF-A0A7S2N1B3-F1
#
_cell.length_a   1.000
_cell.length_b   1.000
_cell.length_c   1.000
_cell.angle_alpha   90.00
_cell.angle_beta   90.00
_cell.angle_gamma   90.00
#
_symmetry.space_group_name_H-M   'P 1'
#
loop_
_entity.id
_entity.type
_entity.pdbx_description
1 polymer ?
#
loop_
_entity_poly.entity_id
_entity_poly.type
_entity_poly.pdbx_seq_one_letter_code
_entity_poly.pdbx_strand_id
1 'polypeptide(L)'
;SRFHLPSTVVNLVHGFGIDDSLKTEVSLCSASFDMLGWFLANGELNVLLGFILLGGLSMVCTIASVVASLVLVVRVGLLDDPGCHFSWVLHMLRHMAMLDVCVTGFIVVSLAAKIYQEQGLVVECGVGLYWMIASEVVHHVLHHIAL
;
A
#
# COMPACT_ATOMS: atom_id res chain seq x y z
N SER A 1 2.98 28.51 -9.02
CA SER A 1 2.07 29.28 -8.16
C SER A 1 2.52 29.12 -6.71
N ARG A 2 3.01 30.18 -6.05
CA ARG A 2 3.44 30.10 -4.64
C ARG A 2 2.19 30.13 -3.76
N PHE A 3 1.83 28.99 -3.17
CA PHE A 3 0.78 28.92 -2.15
C PHE A 3 1.27 29.64 -0.90
N HIS A 4 0.65 30.76 -0.54
CA HIS A 4 0.83 31.40 0.76
C HIS A 4 0.11 30.54 1.81
N LEU A 5 0.84 29.60 2.41
CA LEU A 5 0.34 28.81 3.53
C LEU A 5 0.22 29.72 4.77
N PRO A 6 -0.89 29.65 5.52
CA PRO A 6 -1.04 30.42 6.75
C PRO A 6 0.03 30.04 7.77
N SER A 7 0.56 31.03 8.49
CA SER A 7 1.69 30.89 9.43
C SER A 7 1.42 29.88 10.57
N THR A 8 0.15 29.63 10.88
CA THR A 8 -0.28 28.57 11.80
C THR A 8 0.12 27.18 11.31
N VAL A 9 0.05 26.92 10.01
CA VAL A 9 0.44 25.63 9.41
C VAL A 9 1.96 25.47 9.43
N VAL A 10 2.70 26.55 9.18
CA VAL A 10 4.17 26.54 9.24
C VAL A 10 4.65 26.23 10.66
N ASN A 11 4.05 26.85 11.68
CA ASN A 11 4.38 26.57 13.08
C ASN A 11 3.99 25.15 13.53
N LEU A 12 2.91 24.60 12.96
CA LEU A 12 2.45 23.25 13.28
C LEU A 12 3.33 22.18 12.60
N VAL A 13 3.76 22.43 11.35
CA VAL A 13 4.73 21.59 10.63
C VAL A 13 6.09 21.58 11.34
N HIS A 14 6.58 22.75 11.76
CA HIS A 14 7.82 22.86 12.55
C HIS A 14 7.71 22.19 13.93
N GLY A 15 6.53 22.26 14.57
CA GLY A 15 6.28 21.65 15.87
C GLY A 15 6.18 20.12 15.83
N PHE A 16 5.74 19.54 14.71
CA PHE A 16 5.65 18.10 14.52
C PHE A 16 6.96 17.44 14.07
N GLY A 17 8.06 18.20 13.88
CA GLY A 17 9.35 17.65 13.45
C GLY A 17 9.32 17.03 12.05
N ILE A 18 8.34 17.42 11.22
CA ILE A 18 8.12 16.85 9.88
C ILE A 18 9.30 17.19 8.96
N ASP A 19 10.00 18.31 9.17
CA ASP A 19 11.19 18.70 8.40
C ASP A 19 12.33 17.68 8.48
N ASP A 20 12.52 17.00 9.61
CA ASP A 20 13.56 15.95 9.73
C ASP A 20 13.09 14.62 9.11
N SER A 21 11.79 14.31 9.17
CA SER A 21 11.22 13.16 8.44
C SER A 21 11.18 13.37 6.92
N LEU A 22 11.04 14.61 6.44
CA LEU A 22 11.07 14.96 5.02
C LEU A 22 12.51 14.91 4.45
N LYS A 23 13.54 15.22 5.25
CA LYS A 23 14.94 15.08 4.82
C LYS A 23 15.40 13.63 4.68
N THR A 24 14.69 12.68 5.28
CA THR A 24 14.91 11.24 5.13
C THR A 24 13.99 10.60 4.09
N GLU A 25 13.43 11.39 3.17
CA GLU A 25 12.81 10.87 1.96
C GLU A 25 13.88 10.30 1.02
N VAL A 26 14.40 9.13 1.37
CA VAL A 26 15.09 8.29 0.42
C VAL A 26 14.01 7.78 -0.52
N SER A 27 14.12 8.13 -1.81
CA SER A 27 13.13 7.69 -2.78
C SER A 27 13.06 6.16 -2.76
N LEU A 28 11.85 5.60 -2.64
CA LEU A 28 11.63 4.15 -2.67
C LEU A 28 12.23 3.50 -3.91
N CYS A 29 12.27 4.24 -5.03
CA CYS A 29 12.99 3.85 -6.23
C CYS A 29 14.49 3.69 -5.96
N SER A 30 15.13 4.70 -5.37
CA SER A 30 16.57 4.67 -5.05
C SER A 30 16.89 3.53 -4.09
N ALA A 31 16.10 3.35 -3.03
CA ALA A 31 16.28 2.23 -2.11
C ALA A 31 16.11 0.87 -2.80
N SER A 32 15.16 0.74 -3.73
CA SER A 32 14.96 -0.49 -4.51
C SER A 32 16.14 -0.77 -5.44
N PHE A 33 16.66 0.25 -6.14
CA PHE A 33 17.85 0.10 -7.00
C PHE A 33 19.12 -0.19 -6.19
N ASP A 34 19.27 0.39 -5.00
CA ASP A 34 20.39 0.09 -4.10
C ASP A 34 20.33 -1.37 -3.61
N MET A 35 19.15 -1.88 -3.25
CA MET A 35 18.97 -3.30 -2.94
C MET A 35 19.32 -4.21 -4.13
N LEU A 36 18.95 -3.82 -5.36
CA LEU A 36 19.29 -4.58 -6.57
C LEU A 36 20.81 -4.59 -6.83
N GLY A 37 21.48 -3.45 -6.63
CA GLY A 37 22.94 -3.35 -6.71
C GLY A 37 23.64 -4.25 -5.68
N TRP A 38 23.10 -4.30 -4.46
CA TRP A 38 23.58 -5.17 -3.40
C TRP A 38 23.38 -6.66 -3.69
N PHE A 39 22.25 -7.03 -4.30
CA PHE A 39 22.00 -8.39 -4.76
C PHE A 39 23.00 -8.84 -5.83
N LEU A 40 23.30 -8.00 -6.81
CA LEU A 40 24.27 -8.32 -7.86
C LEU A 40 25.69 -8.55 -7.32
N ALA A 41 26.03 -7.95 -6.17
CA ALA A 41 27.32 -8.12 -5.52
C ALA A 41 27.41 -9.37 -4.63
N ASN A 42 26.39 -9.67 -3.84
CA ASN A 42 26.44 -10.71 -2.80
C ASN A 42 25.63 -11.98 -3.13
N GLY A 43 24.71 -11.93 -4.10
CA GLY A 43 23.89 -13.08 -4.51
C GLY A 43 22.86 -13.54 -3.47
N GLU A 44 22.55 -12.73 -2.47
CA GLU A 44 21.62 -13.10 -1.40
C GLU A 44 20.17 -13.08 -1.88
N LEU A 45 19.54 -14.25 -1.96
CA LEU A 45 18.16 -14.42 -2.42
C LEU A 45 17.15 -13.57 -1.62
N ASN A 46 17.43 -13.31 -0.35
CA ASN A 46 16.55 -12.53 0.53
C ASN A 46 16.46 -11.05 0.09
N VAL A 47 17.55 -10.49 -0.43
CA VAL A 47 17.59 -9.11 -0.95
C VAL A 47 16.83 -9.02 -2.27
N LEU A 48 16.94 -10.03 -3.13
CA LEU A 48 16.15 -10.12 -4.37
C LEU A 48 14.65 -10.22 -4.06
N LEU A 49 14.28 -11.03 -3.06
CA LEU A 49 12.90 -11.14 -2.62
C LEU A 49 12.38 -9.79 -2.11
N GLY A 50 13.15 -9.10 -1.25
CA GLY A 50 12.84 -7.75 -0.77
C GLY A 50 12.60 -6.77 -1.91
N PHE A 51 13.46 -6.79 -2.94
CA PHE A 51 13.29 -5.97 -4.15
C PHE A 51 12.01 -6.29 -4.93
N ILE A 52 11.72 -7.57 -5.16
CA ILE A 52 10.50 -7.99 -5.87
C ILE A 52 9.24 -7.61 -5.08
N LEU A 53 9.29 -7.69 -3.76
CA LEU A 53 8.18 -7.38 -2.87
C LEU A 53 7.89 -5.87 -2.76
N LEU A 54 8.92 -5.07 -2.47
CA LEU A 54 8.81 -3.61 -2.33
C LEU A 54 8.69 -2.89 -3.67
N GLY A 55 9.58 -3.20 -4.60
CA GLY A 55 9.68 -2.52 -5.88
C GLY A 55 8.72 -3.09 -6.91
N GLY A 56 8.64 -4.41 -7.04
CA GLY A 56 7.77 -5.06 -8.01
C GLY A 56 6.31 -5.02 -7.58
N LEU A 57 5.99 -5.80 -6.54
CA LEU A 57 4.63 -6.03 -6.10
C LEU A 57 3.98 -4.78 -5.53
N SER A 58 4.58 -4.15 -4.51
CA SER A 58 4.00 -2.97 -3.88
C SER A 58 3.89 -1.79 -4.86
N MET A 59 4.97 -1.40 -5.55
CA MET A 59 4.92 -0.22 -6.43
C MET A 59 4.03 -0.41 -7.67
N VAL A 60 4.15 -1.55 -8.37
CA VAL A 60 3.37 -1.79 -9.60
C VAL A 60 1.89 -2.00 -9.28
N CYS A 61 1.57 -2.76 -8.22
CA CYS A 61 0.19 -2.96 -7.78
C CYS A 61 -0.45 -1.62 -7.35
N THR A 62 0.29 -0.78 -6.62
CA THR A 62 -0.22 0.55 -6.23
C THR A 62 -0.50 1.43 -7.44
N ILE A 63 0.43 1.49 -8.41
CA ILE A 63 0.23 2.26 -9.65
C ILE A 63 -0.95 1.70 -10.46
N ALA A 64 -1.02 0.38 -10.63
CA ALA A 64 -2.11 -0.28 -11.35
C ALA A 64 -3.47 0.01 -10.70
N SER A 65 -3.56 -0.05 -9.36
CA SER A 65 -4.80 0.22 -8.62
C SER A 65 -5.27 1.67 -8.78
N VAL A 66 -4.35 2.64 -8.75
CA VAL A 66 -4.64 4.06 -8.95
C VAL A 66 -5.07 4.33 -10.38
N VAL A 67 -4.38 3.76 -11.38
CA VAL A 67 -4.74 3.90 -12.79
C VAL A 67 -6.09 3.25 -13.08
N ALA A 68 -6.35 2.05 -12.56
CA ALA A 68 -7.63 1.37 -12.73
C ALA A 68 -8.78 2.20 -12.12
N SER A 69 -8.57 2.75 -10.92
CA SER A 69 -9.53 3.64 -10.26
C SER A 69 -9.78 4.91 -11.07
N LEU A 70 -8.72 5.53 -11.59
CA LEU A 70 -8.83 6.74 -12.41
C LEU A 70 -9.59 6.47 -13.73
N VAL A 71 -9.25 5.38 -14.42
CA VAL A 71 -9.95 4.96 -15.65
C VAL A 71 -11.42 4.71 -15.37
N LEU A 72 -11.75 4.07 -14.24
CA LEU A 72 -13.13 3.80 -13.88
C LEU A 72 -13.90 5.09 -13.60
N VAL A 73 -13.32 6.00 -12.80
CA VAL A 73 -13.93 7.33 -12.53
C VAL A 73 -14.18 8.09 -13.83
N VAL A 74 -13.23 8.10 -14.76
CA VAL A 74 -13.37 8.77 -16.06
C VAL A 74 -14.46 8.09 -16.91
N ARG A 75 -14.48 6.76 -16.95
CA ARG A 75 -15.48 5.99 -17.72
C ARG A 75 -16.89 6.20 -17.21
N VAL A 76 -17.08 6.16 -15.89
CA VAL A 76 -18.41 6.33 -15.30
C VAL A 76 -18.81 7.81 -15.31
N GLY A 77 -17.87 8.75 -15.10
CA GLY A 77 -18.13 10.19 -15.19
C GLY A 77 -18.49 10.69 -16.60
N LEU A 78 -18.10 9.95 -17.64
CA LEU A 78 -18.50 10.20 -19.04
C LEU A 78 -19.87 9.62 -19.39
N LEU A 79 -20.41 8.70 -18.58
CA LEU A 79 -21.68 8.01 -18.81
C LEU A 79 -22.89 8.72 -18.14
N ASP A 80 -22.68 9.95 -17.67
CA ASP A 80 -23.63 10.93 -17.14
C ASP A 80 -25.09 10.45 -17.00
N ASP A 81 -25.38 9.89 -15.83
CA ASP A 81 -26.70 9.97 -15.20
C ASP A 81 -26.46 10.12 -13.67
N PRO A 82 -26.94 11.19 -13.01
CA PRO A 82 -26.65 11.51 -11.60
C PRO A 82 -27.42 10.62 -10.60
N GLY A 83 -27.50 9.32 -10.87
CA GLY A 83 -28.18 8.34 -10.04
C GLY A 83 -27.29 7.80 -8.90
N CYS A 84 -27.89 7.62 -7.73
CA CYS A 84 -27.33 7.07 -6.47
C CYS A 84 -26.38 5.86 -6.60
N HIS A 85 -26.45 5.10 -7.70
CA HIS A 85 -25.62 3.92 -7.96
C HIS A 85 -24.12 4.21 -8.17
N PHE A 86 -23.75 5.44 -8.57
CA PHE A 86 -22.36 5.83 -8.80
C PHE A 86 -21.50 5.72 -7.53
N SER A 87 -22.07 6.10 -6.39
CA SER A 87 -21.39 6.04 -5.09
C SER A 87 -21.08 4.59 -4.70
N TRP A 88 -22.02 3.67 -4.95
CA TRP A 88 -21.86 2.27 -4.58
C TRP A 88 -20.78 1.56 -5.40
N VAL A 89 -20.71 1.81 -6.71
CA VAL A 89 -19.69 1.21 -7.59
C VAL A 89 -18.29 1.74 -7.26
N LEU A 90 -18.15 3.06 -7.03
CA LEU A 90 -16.90 3.66 -6.57
C LEU A 90 -16.44 3.08 -5.23
N HIS A 91 -17.38 2.82 -4.32
CA HIS A 91 -17.09 2.25 -3.01
C HIS A 91 -16.65 0.78 -3.10
N MET A 92 -17.36 -0.04 -3.88
CA MET A 92 -16.98 -1.42 -4.19
C MET A 92 -15.60 -1.50 -4.85
N LEU A 93 -15.29 -0.58 -5.76
CA LEU A 93 -13.99 -0.55 -6.44
C LEU A 93 -12.85 -0.21 -5.49
N ARG A 94 -13.06 0.76 -4.60
CA ARG A 94 -12.11 1.09 -3.53
C ARG A 94 -11.88 -0.09 -2.60
N HIS A 95 -12.93 -0.86 -2.33
CA HIS A 95 -12.84 -2.08 -1.52
C HIS A 95 -12.04 -3.18 -2.21
N MET A 96 -12.27 -3.41 -3.51
CA MET A 96 -11.48 -4.37 -4.29
C MET A 96 -10.00 -3.98 -4.38
N ALA A 97 -9.71 -2.68 -4.50
CA ALA A 97 -8.33 -2.18 -4.47
C ALA A 97 -7.64 -2.44 -3.12
N MET A 98 -8.38 -2.38 -2.01
CA MET A 98 -7.84 -2.67 -0.66
C MET A 98 -7.66 -4.18 -0.42
N LEU A 99 -8.51 -5.00 -1.03
CA LEU A 99 -8.41 -6.46 -0.98
C LEU A 99 -7.20 -6.98 -1.77
N ASP A 100 -6.86 -6.36 -2.90
CA ASP A 100 -5.67 -6.68 -3.68
C ASP A 100 -4.37 -6.50 -2.86
N VAL A 101 -4.30 -5.41 -2.07
CA VAL A 101 -3.18 -5.16 -1.14
C VAL A 101 -3.12 -6.22 -0.03
N CYS A 102 -4.27 -6.67 0.50
CA CYS A 102 -4.30 -7.74 1.50
C CYS A 102 -3.84 -9.10 0.93
N VAL A 103 -4.30 -9.45 -0.28
CA VAL A 103 -3.93 -10.71 -0.94
C VAL A 103 -2.46 -10.72 -1.30
N THR A 104 -1.96 -9.62 -1.89
CA THR A 104 -0.53 -9.48 -2.18
C THR A 104 0.28 -9.59 -0.89
N GLY A 105 -0.10 -8.87 0.18
CA GLY A 105 0.53 -8.99 1.50
C GLY A 105 0.56 -10.42 2.06
N PHE A 106 -0.51 -11.19 1.92
CA PHE A 106 -0.55 -12.58 2.36
C PHE A 106 0.40 -13.49 1.56
N ILE A 107 0.48 -13.29 0.24
CA ILE A 107 1.43 -14.00 -0.64
C ILE A 107 2.87 -13.65 -0.24
N VAL A 108 3.14 -12.36 0.02
CA VAL A 108 4.45 -11.87 0.49
C VAL A 108 4.88 -12.60 1.76
N VAL A 109 4.02 -12.57 2.78
CA VAL A 109 4.31 -13.16 4.09
C VAL A 109 4.51 -14.67 3.98
N SER A 110 3.70 -15.35 3.16
CA SER A 110 3.81 -16.79 2.94
C SER A 110 5.14 -17.18 2.27
N LEU A 111 5.59 -16.40 1.28
CA LEU A 111 6.88 -16.60 0.63
C LEU A 111 8.04 -16.31 1.58
N ALA A 112 7.97 -15.23 2.34
CA ALA A 112 8.98 -14.89 3.34
C ALA A 112 9.07 -15.98 4.43
N ALA A 113 7.93 -16.47 4.92
CA ALA A 113 7.89 -17.53 5.93
C ALA A 113 8.55 -18.83 5.46
N LYS A 114 8.37 -19.22 4.18
CA LYS A 114 9.07 -20.37 3.60
C LYS A 114 10.58 -20.20 3.58
N ILE A 115 11.07 -19.03 3.16
CA ILE A 115 12.51 -18.74 3.09
C ILE A 115 13.11 -18.74 4.49
N TYR A 116 12.42 -18.19 5.48
CA TYR A 116 12.88 -18.23 6.88
C TYR A 116 12.87 -19.64 7.47
N GLN A 117 11.90 -20.48 7.10
CA GLN A 117 11.90 -21.90 7.49
C GLN A 117 13.15 -22.64 6.99
N GLU A 118 13.59 -22.37 5.75
CA GLU A 118 14.81 -22.97 5.20
C GLU A 118 16.08 -22.53 5.94
N GLN A 119 16.06 -21.35 6.59
CA GLN A 119 17.15 -20.86 7.45
C GLN A 119 17.07 -21.36 8.89
N GLY A 120 16.12 -22.23 9.21
CA GLY A 120 15.90 -22.75 10.57
C GLY A 120 15.20 -21.76 11.51
N LEU A 121 14.64 -20.67 10.98
CA LEU A 121 13.84 -19.73 11.76
C LEU A 121 12.38 -20.22 11.81
N VAL A 122 11.88 -20.45 13.02
CA VAL A 122 10.47 -20.76 13.25
C VAL A 122 9.71 -19.43 13.26
N VAL A 123 8.94 -19.18 12.20
CA VAL A 123 8.07 -18.01 12.11
C VAL A 123 6.73 -18.37 12.74
N GLU A 124 6.46 -17.85 13.94
CA GLU A 124 5.13 -17.92 14.53
C GLU A 124 4.23 -16.83 13.94
N CYS A 125 3.03 -17.19 13.49
CA CYS A 125 2.02 -16.22 13.08
C CYS A 125 1.62 -15.36 14.28
N GLY A 126 2.11 -14.13 14.33
CA GLY A 126 1.80 -13.18 15.38
C GLY A 126 0.33 -12.74 15.36
N VAL A 127 -0.11 -12.18 16.49
CA VAL A 127 -1.48 -11.67 16.72
C VAL A 127 -1.91 -10.62 15.67
N GLY A 128 -0.96 -9.98 14.98
CA GLY A 128 -1.23 -9.00 13.93
C GLY A 128 -2.10 -9.52 12.77
N LEU A 129 -1.97 -10.81 12.40
CA LEU A 129 -2.79 -11.40 11.34
C LEU A 129 -4.28 -11.41 11.73
N TYR A 130 -4.57 -11.70 12.99
CA TYR A 130 -5.92 -11.69 13.51
C TYR A 130 -6.53 -10.28 13.49
N TRP A 131 -5.73 -9.24 13.79
CA TRP A 131 -6.18 -7.85 13.72
C TRP A 131 -6.49 -7.42 12.28
N MET A 132 -5.72 -7.88 11.29
CA MET A 132 -6.01 -7.61 9.87
C MET A 132 -7.35 -8.21 9.45
N ILE A 133 -7.56 -9.50 9.74
CA ILE A 133 -8.81 -10.21 9.43
C ILE A 133 -9.98 -9.54 10.17
N ALA A 134 -9.80 -9.20 11.45
CA ALA A 134 -10.81 -8.49 12.23
C ALA A 134 -11.15 -7.13 11.61
N SER A 135 -10.17 -6.37 11.11
CA SER A 135 -10.44 -5.08 10.47
C SER A 135 -11.29 -5.21 9.21
N GLU A 136 -11.07 -6.25 8.41
CA GLU A 136 -11.84 -6.51 7.19
C GLU A 136 -13.27 -6.95 7.52
N VAL A 137 -13.44 -7.82 8.53
CA VAL A 137 -14.75 -8.26 9.01
C VAL A 137 -15.54 -7.09 9.58
N VAL A 138 -14.91 -6.24 10.40
CA VAL A 138 -15.54 -5.02 10.94
C VAL A 138 -15.95 -4.10 9.81
N HIS A 139 -15.10 -3.90 8.79
CA HIS A 139 -15.44 -3.10 7.61
C HIS A 139 -16.66 -3.66 6.88
N HIS A 140 -16.71 -4.99 6.68
CA HIS A 140 -17.81 -5.65 6.00
C HIS A 140 -19.13 -5.55 6.78
N VAL A 141 -19.08 -5.68 8.11
CA VAL A 141 -20.24 -5.53 8.99
C VAL A 141 -20.72 -4.09 9.01
N LEU A 142 -19.82 -3.11 9.13
CA LEU A 142 -20.18 -1.68 9.11
C LEU A 142 -20.84 -1.30 7.79
N HIS A 143 -20.34 -1.82 6.68
CA HIS A 143 -20.91 -1.60 5.35
C HIS A 143 -22.32 -2.21 5.22
N HIS A 144 -22.54 -3.41 5.79
CA HIS A 144 -23.87 -4.03 5.76
C HIS A 144 -24.89 -3.26 6.62
N ILE A 145 -24.45 -2.61 7.69
CA ILE A 145 -25.33 -1.81 8.57
C ILE A 145 -25.60 -0.42 8.00
N ALA A 146 -24.65 0.16 7.26
CA ALA A 146 -24.76 1.50 6.67
C ALA A 146 -25.60 1.56 5.38
N LEU A 147 -25.93 0.40 4.79
CA LEU A 147 -26.74 0.24 3.58
C LEU A 147 -28.20 -0.09 3.94
#